data_AF-A0A6V7IVR0-F1
#
_entry.id   AF-A0A6V7IVR0-F1
#
_cell.length_a   1.000
_cell.length_b   1.000
_cell.length_c   1.000
_cell.angle_alpha   90.00
_cell.angle_beta   90.00
_cell.angle_gamma   90.00
#
_symmetry.space_group_name_H-M   'P 1'
#
loop_
_entity.id
_entity.type
_entity.pdbx_description
1 polymer ?
#
loop_
_entity_poly.entity_id
_entity_poly.type
_entity_poly.pdbx_seq_one_letter_code
_entity_poly.pdbx_strand_id
1 'polypeptide(L)' 'QLLKDPHVLFAGYKLPHPLEHKFVIRIQTTSDYTPHEAFMHAITDLIAELSLFEERFK' A
#
# COMPACT_ATOMS: atom_id res chain seq x y z
N GLN A 1 0.58 4.11 3.28
CA GLN A 1 0.42 4.60 1.90
C GLN A 1 -1.00 4.42 1.42
N LEU A 2 -1.55 3.19 1.35
CA LEU A 2 -2.95 2.97 0.92
C LEU A 2 -4.00 3.79 1.69
N LEU A 3 -3.95 3.84 3.04
CA LEU A 3 -4.90 4.64 3.84
C LEU A 3 -4.67 6.16 3.73
N LYS A 4 -3.59 6.62 3.09
CA LYS A 4 -3.36 8.05 2.82
C LYS A 4 -4.11 8.51 1.57
N ASP A 5 -4.50 7.58 0.68
CA ASP A 5 -5.24 7.89 -0.53
C ASP A 5 -6.74 8.07 -0.22
N PRO A 6 -7.33 9.25 -0.51
CA PRO A 6 -8.76 9.48 -0.26
C PRO A 6 -9.70 8.59 -1.07
N HIS A 7 -9.23 7.98 -2.18
CA HIS A 7 -10.03 7.07 -3.00
C HIS A 7 -10.01 5.63 -2.46
N VAL A 8 -9.22 5.34 -1.42
CA VAL A 8 -9.19 4.05 -0.73
C VAL A 8 -10.14 4.09 0.45
N LEU A 9 -11.26 3.38 0.33
CA LEU A 9 -12.30 3.29 1.36
C LEU A 9 -11.91 2.31 2.48
N PHE A 10 -11.18 1.26 2.14
CA PHE A 10 -10.72 0.26 3.11
C PHE A 10 -9.38 -0.33 2.66
N ALA A 11 -8.45 -0.47 3.60
CA ALA A 11 -7.25 -1.26 3.42
C ALA A 11 -6.95 -2.03 4.71
N GLY A 12 -6.79 -3.35 4.58
CA GLY A 12 -6.43 -4.21 5.70
C GLY A 12 -5.56 -5.37 5.24
N TYR A 13 -4.75 -5.91 6.14
CA TYR A 13 -3.95 -7.09 5.90
C TYR A 13 -4.15 -8.12 7.01
N LYS A 14 -3.95 -9.40 6.69
CA LYS A 14 -3.85 -10.46 7.68
C LYS A 14 -2.83 -11.50 7.28
N LEU A 15 -2.17 -12.07 8.28
CA LEU A 15 -1.32 -13.23 8.13
C LEU A 15 -2.14 -14.47 8.58
N PRO A 16 -2.61 -15.32 7.65
CA PRO A 16 -3.47 -16.45 7.99
C PRO A 16 -2.81 -17.44 8.94
N HIS A 17 -1.48 -17.63 8.81
CA HIS A 17 -0.72 -18.54 9.64
C HIS A 17 0.72 -18.03 9.85
N PRO A 18 1.26 -18.00 11.09
CA PRO A 18 2.62 -17.48 11.35
C PRO A 18 3.75 -18.25 10.67
N LEU A 19 3.58 -19.56 10.45
CA LEU A 19 4.57 -20.42 9.80
C LEU A 19 4.50 -20.40 8.26
N GLU A 20 3.53 -19.69 7.68
CA GLU A 20 3.42 -19.55 6.22
C GLU A 20 3.80 -18.13 5.82
N HIS A 21 4.76 -18.00 4.89
CA HIS A 21 5.18 -16.70 4.35
C HIS A 21 4.21 -16.20 3.28
N LYS A 22 2.92 -16.15 3.62
CA LYS A 22 1.85 -15.64 2.76
C LYS A 22 0.94 -14.76 3.59
N PHE A 23 0.83 -13.50 3.21
CA PHE A 23 -0.16 -12.58 3.77
C PHE A 23 -1.21 -12.25 2.73
N VAL A 24 -2.38 -11.82 3.20
CA VAL A 24 -3.50 -11.41 2.36
C VAL A 24 -3.79 -9.95 2.62
N ILE A 25 -3.85 -9.16 1.55
CA ILE A 25 -4.26 -7.75 1.60
C ILE A 25 -5.65 -7.64 0.98
N ARG A 26 -6.54 -6.89 1.63
CA ARG A 26 -7.84 -6.51 1.10
C ARG A 26 -7.89 -5.01 0.95
N ILE A 27 -8.20 -4.57 -0.26
CA ILE A 27 -8.30 -3.16 -0.65
C ILE A 27 -9.69 -2.95 -1.23
N GLN A 28 -10.35 -1.86 -0.83
CA GLN A 28 -11.59 -1.39 -1.40
C GLN A 28 -11.42 0.08 -1.77
N THR A 29 -11.72 0.40 -3.02
CA THR A 29 -11.61 1.75 -3.59
C THR A 29 -12.98 2.27 -4.01
N THR A 30 -13.04 3.54 -4.40
CA THR A 30 -14.19 4.13 -5.08
C THR A 30 -14.40 3.52 -6.47
N SER A 31 -15.58 3.73 -7.05
CA SER A 31 -16.02 3.08 -8.30
C SER A 31 -15.17 3.46 -9.53
N ASP A 32 -14.51 4.61 -9.46
CA ASP A 32 -13.69 5.25 -10.50
C ASP A 32 -12.20 4.91 -10.38
N TYR A 33 -11.78 4.21 -9.33
CA TYR A 33 -10.38 3.89 -9.07
C TYR A 33 -10.19 2.40 -8.81
N THR A 34 -9.28 1.75 -9.53
CA THR A 34 -9.11 0.30 -9.35
C THR A 34 -8.24 -0.02 -8.13
N PRO A 35 -8.54 -1.08 -7.36
CA PRO A 35 -7.71 -1.48 -6.23
C PRO A 35 -6.27 -1.82 -6.63
N HIS A 36 -6.06 -2.27 -7.88
CA HIS A 36 -4.74 -2.57 -8.41
C HIS A 36 -3.92 -1.29 -8.64
N GLU A 37 -4.52 -0.26 -9.23
CA GLU A 37 -3.86 1.05 -9.39
C GLU A 37 -3.54 1.68 -8.03
N ALA A 38 -4.48 1.64 -7.08
CA ALA A 38 -4.26 2.08 -5.70
C ALA A 38 -3.03 1.42 -5.07
N PHE A 39 -2.90 0.11 -5.28
CA PHE A 39 -1.77 -0.66 -4.77
C PHE A 39 -0.45 -0.25 -5.41
N MET A 40 -0.41 -0.11 -6.73
CA MET A 40 0.79 0.29 -7.45
C MET A 40 1.23 1.70 -7.10
N HIS A 41 0.29 2.64 -7.02
CA HIS A 41 0.56 4.03 -6.59
C HIS A 41 1.15 4.06 -5.18
N ALA A 42 0.52 3.35 -4.23
CA ALA A 42 0.99 3.28 -2.86
C ALA A 42 2.42 2.71 -2.74
N ILE A 43 2.83 1.79 -3.62
CA ILE A 43 4.21 1.26 -3.67
C ILE A 43 5.16 2.31 -4.23
N THR A 44 4.85 2.92 -5.37
CA THR A 44 5.69 3.96 -5.98
C THR A 44 5.93 5.12 -5.03
N ASP A 45 4.89 5.59 -4.34
CA ASP A 45 5.00 6.65 -3.35
C ASP A 45 5.90 6.27 -2.18
N LEU A 46 5.81 5.01 -1.71
CA LEU A 46 6.69 4.51 -0.64
C LEU A 46 8.16 4.52 -1.07
N ILE A 47 8.43 4.08 -2.30
CA ILE A 47 9.79 4.03 -2.84
C ILE A 47 10.36 5.46 -2.93
N ALA A 48 9.59 6.41 -3.47
CA ALA A 48 10.01 7.81 -3.57
C ALA A 48 10.27 8.44 -2.18
N GLU A 49 9.42 8.16 -1.20
CA GLU A 49 9.60 8.64 0.19
C GLU A 49 10.89 8.08 0.82
N LEU A 50 11.20 6.79 0.59
CA LEU A 50 12.43 6.17 1.06
C LEU A 50 13.68 6.72 0.36
N SER A 51 13.64 6.93 -0.96
CA SER A 51 14.77 7.52 -1.70
C SER A 51 15.08 8.94 -1.20
N LEU A 52 14.05 9.77 -0.98
CA LEU A 52 14.24 11.10 -0.41
C LEU A 52 14.79 11.05 1.02
N PHE A 53 14.35 10.06 1.82
CA PHE A 53 14.86 9.86 3.17
C PHE A 53 16.35 9.49 3.15
N GLU A 54 16.77 8.57 2.28
CA GLU A 54 18.18 8.19 2.14
C GLU A 54 19.06 9.37 1.72
N GLU A 55 18.60 10.19 0.78
CA GLU A 55 19.33 11.38 0.34
C GLU A 55 19.54 12.39 1.48
N ARG A 56 18.53 12.57 2.34
CA ARG A 56 18.57 13.53 3.45
C ARG A 56 19.33 13.04 4.67
N PHE A 57 19.43 11.72 4.84
CA PHE A 57 20.17 11.12 5.95
C PHE A 57 21.69 11.13 5.71
N LYS A 58 22.10 11.31 4.45
CA LYS A 58 23.49 11.38 4.02
C LYS A 58 24.12 12.75 4.31
#